data_AF-A0A1L8WR94-F1
#
_entry.id   AF-A0A1L8WR94-F1
#
_cell.length_a   1.000
_cell.length_b   1.000
_cell.length_c   1.000
_cell.angle_alpha   90.00
_cell.angle_beta   90.00
_cell.angle_gamma   90.00
#
_symmetry.space_group_name_H-M   'P 1'
#
loop_
_entity.id
_entity.type
_entity.pdbx_description
1 polymer ?
#
loop_
_entity_poly.entity_id
_entity_poly.type
_entity_poly.pdbx_seq_one_letter_code
_entity_poly.pdbx_strand_id
1 'polypeptide(L)'
;MKEQARSTKYPTLVIDYVMISFVEANVAEVGRYLFDYSIIEELELLESSIRGFNKVLTNGFLFLHYENKGEKAVVLLEIRSKGCRYLECQVNHQWTQFFFKLMKVGENISIKSYNIKRLDIAIDGFTSDTLTTKRVQRYLNQRLVTSRFRTCRTIQETRISSSDIIGDSIYFGKRASDISVVVYDKKLETKTQDIWFRTELRLRHDWANRVIATLVENSSEFSSYISSILKRNLQFRSHTENYSEVRRRNLATWYERYLEYICQQELHCGKMKFLAS
;
A
#
# COMPACT_ATOMS: atom_id res chain seq x y z
N MET A 1 -31.06 3.10 4.54
CA MET A 1 -30.83 2.87 5.98
C MET A 1 -29.45 3.37 6.32
N LYS A 2 -29.35 4.37 7.20
CA LYS A 2 -28.09 4.89 7.73
C LYS A 2 -27.50 3.83 8.65
N GLU A 3 -26.55 3.06 8.16
CA GLU A 3 -25.70 2.26 9.04
C GLU A 3 -24.72 3.24 9.68
N GLN A 4 -24.95 3.53 10.96
CA GLN A 4 -24.03 4.28 11.81
C GLN A 4 -22.62 3.78 11.57
N ALA A 5 -21.69 4.69 11.27
CA ALA A 5 -20.27 4.41 11.21
C ALA A 5 -19.85 3.86 12.59
N ARG A 6 -19.85 2.53 12.73
CA ARG A 6 -19.13 1.87 13.80
C ARG A 6 -17.69 2.32 13.64
N SER A 7 -17.18 3.04 14.65
CA SER A 7 -15.74 3.31 14.76
C SER A 7 -15.02 1.97 14.59
N THR A 8 -14.40 1.78 13.43
CA THR A 8 -13.67 0.55 13.15
C THR A 8 -12.38 0.61 13.94
N LYS A 9 -12.05 -0.48 14.60
CA LYS A 9 -10.79 -0.66 15.34
C LYS A 9 -9.55 -0.43 14.46
N TYR A 10 -9.70 -0.59 13.16
CA TYR A 10 -8.65 -0.51 12.17
C TYR A 10 -8.93 0.62 11.17
N PRO A 11 -7.89 1.32 10.70
CA PRO A 11 -8.01 2.39 9.71
C PRO A 11 -8.43 1.83 8.35
N THR A 12 -9.19 2.63 7.60
CA THR A 12 -9.69 2.23 6.28
C THR A 12 -8.68 2.47 5.16
N LEU A 13 -8.02 3.63 5.14
CA LEU A 13 -7.09 4.00 4.07
C LEU A 13 -5.71 4.27 4.68
N VAL A 14 -4.70 3.53 4.25
CA VAL A 14 -3.38 3.56 4.86
C VAL A 14 -2.26 3.45 3.84
N ILE A 15 -1.08 4.00 4.18
CA ILE A 15 0.17 3.63 3.51
C ILE A 15 0.63 2.30 4.09
N ASP A 16 0.97 1.35 3.22
CA ASP A 16 1.29 -0.03 3.62
C ASP A 16 2.70 -0.45 3.18
N TYR A 17 3.35 0.33 2.33
CA TYR A 17 4.74 0.11 1.94
C TYR A 17 5.34 1.38 1.33
N VAL A 18 6.59 1.69 1.67
CA VAL A 18 7.39 2.75 1.03
C VAL A 18 8.78 2.21 0.73
N MET A 19 9.28 2.45 -0.48
CA MET A 19 10.66 2.16 -0.84
C MET A 19 11.24 3.31 -1.65
N ILE A 20 12.35 3.87 -1.18
CA ILE A 20 12.99 5.04 -1.77
C ILE A 20 14.49 4.76 -1.86
N SER A 21 15.09 5.05 -3.01
CA SER A 21 16.55 5.03 -3.16
C SER A 21 17.10 6.45 -3.26
N PHE A 22 18.18 6.72 -2.54
CA PHE A 22 18.97 7.95 -2.60
C PHE A 22 20.32 7.64 -3.26
N VAL A 23 20.68 8.37 -4.30
CA VAL A 23 21.89 8.13 -5.12
C VAL A 23 22.97 9.13 -4.74
N GLU A 24 24.21 8.64 -4.62
CA GLU A 24 25.38 9.37 -4.13
C GLU A 24 25.08 9.99 -2.76
N ALA A 25 24.60 9.16 -1.82
CA ALA A 25 24.06 9.58 -0.53
C ALA A 25 24.75 8.89 0.66
N ASN A 26 24.84 9.59 1.79
CA ASN A 26 25.30 9.02 3.05
C ASN A 26 24.12 8.50 3.90
N VAL A 27 24.22 7.27 4.41
CA VAL A 27 23.12 6.63 5.17
C VAL A 27 22.77 7.37 6.46
N ALA A 28 23.75 7.94 7.16
CA ALA A 28 23.53 8.65 8.41
C ALA A 28 22.86 10.01 8.17
N GLU A 29 23.20 10.72 7.08
CA GLU A 29 22.55 11.96 6.68
C GLU A 29 21.08 11.72 6.28
N VAL A 30 20.83 10.70 5.45
CA VAL A 30 19.47 10.31 5.06
C VAL A 30 18.64 9.96 6.28
N GLY A 31 19.18 9.16 7.21
CA GLY A 31 18.51 8.80 8.45
C GLY A 31 18.12 10.02 9.27
N ARG A 32 19.10 10.85 9.66
CA ARG A 32 18.88 12.04 10.51
C ARG A 32 17.96 13.08 9.87
N TYR A 33 17.92 13.16 8.54
CA TYR A 33 17.03 14.09 7.86
C TYR A 33 15.56 13.64 7.87
N LEU A 34 15.32 12.33 7.66
CA LEU A 34 13.97 11.80 7.51
C LEU A 34 13.30 11.42 8.84
N PHE A 35 14.09 11.07 9.85
CA PHE A 35 13.57 10.52 11.10
C PHE A 35 14.03 11.32 12.32
N ASP A 36 13.17 11.35 13.33
CA ASP A 36 13.47 11.99 14.61
C ASP A 36 14.63 11.26 15.33
N TYR A 37 15.36 12.00 16.17
CA TYR A 37 16.56 11.51 16.84
C TYR A 37 16.33 10.21 17.63
N SER A 38 15.20 10.08 18.33
CA SER A 38 14.86 8.88 19.11
C SER A 38 14.77 7.61 18.24
N ILE A 39 14.32 7.73 17.00
CA ILE A 39 14.26 6.60 16.06
C ILE A 39 15.68 6.23 15.61
N ILE A 40 16.54 7.24 15.40
CA ILE A 40 17.93 7.02 14.98
C ILE A 40 18.74 6.30 16.06
N GLU A 41 18.51 6.60 17.34
CA GLU A 41 19.17 5.91 18.46
C GLU A 41 18.77 4.43 18.57
N GLU A 42 17.59 4.05 18.09
CA GLU A 42 17.14 2.65 18.06
C GLU A 42 17.74 1.83 16.89
N LEU A 43 18.43 2.47 15.94
CA LEU A 43 18.96 1.77 14.77
C LEU A 43 20.24 1.00 15.09
N GLU A 44 20.20 -0.30 14.83
CA GLU A 44 21.35 -1.18 14.92
C GLU A 44 21.95 -1.43 13.54
N LEU A 45 23.27 -1.58 13.49
CA LEU A 45 24.00 -1.97 12.29
C LEU A 45 24.05 -3.50 12.17
N LEU A 46 23.53 -4.02 11.05
CA LEU A 46 23.61 -5.43 10.70
C LEU A 46 24.24 -5.62 9.31
N GLU A 47 24.89 -6.78 9.14
CA GLU A 47 25.27 -7.28 7.81
C GLU A 47 24.02 -7.68 7.02
N SER A 48 24.07 -7.47 5.71
CA SER A 48 22.96 -7.71 4.79
C SER A 48 23.48 -8.27 3.47
N SER A 49 22.68 -9.07 2.80
CA SER A 49 22.87 -9.43 1.38
C SER A 49 21.62 -9.11 0.55
N ILE A 50 20.67 -8.41 1.16
CA ILE A 50 19.38 -8.09 0.57
C ILE A 50 19.60 -7.09 -0.57
N ARG A 51 19.07 -7.42 -1.76
CA ARG A 51 19.07 -6.54 -2.96
C ARG A 51 20.45 -6.03 -3.37
N GLY A 52 21.53 -6.74 -3.02
CA GLY A 52 22.90 -6.37 -3.38
C GLY A 52 23.53 -5.30 -2.48
N PHE A 53 22.96 -5.05 -1.30
CA PHE A 53 23.52 -4.19 -0.26
C PHE A 53 24.16 -5.03 0.83
N ASN A 54 25.37 -4.65 1.24
CA ASN A 54 26.17 -5.37 2.23
C ASN A 54 25.78 -5.02 3.68
N LYS A 55 25.19 -3.84 3.93
CA LYS A 55 24.84 -3.39 5.29
C LYS A 55 23.43 -2.82 5.38
N VAL A 56 22.88 -2.84 6.59
CA VAL A 56 21.59 -2.21 6.90
C VAL A 56 21.62 -1.59 8.29
N LEU A 57 21.12 -0.36 8.41
CA LEU A 57 20.71 0.22 9.70
C LEU A 57 19.23 -0.07 9.92
N THR A 58 18.87 -0.69 11.04
CA THR A 58 17.48 -1.11 11.31
C THR A 58 17.15 -1.21 12.78
N ASN A 59 15.89 -0.93 13.12
CA ASN A 59 15.27 -1.27 14.42
C ASN A 59 14.19 -2.36 14.26
N GLY A 60 14.26 -3.16 13.17
CA GLY A 60 13.25 -4.15 12.81
C GLY A 60 12.00 -3.60 12.11
N PHE A 61 11.77 -2.29 12.16
CA PHE A 61 10.64 -1.62 11.50
C PHE A 61 11.06 -0.82 10.27
N LEU A 62 12.16 -0.09 10.39
CA LEU A 62 12.79 0.69 9.32
C LEU A 62 14.05 -0.02 8.85
N PHE A 63 14.33 0.02 7.55
CA PHE A 63 15.51 -0.62 6.96
C PHE A 63 16.18 0.38 6.02
N LEU A 64 17.37 0.86 6.40
CA LEU A 64 18.23 1.67 5.54
C LEU A 64 19.38 0.81 5.03
N HIS A 65 19.20 0.21 3.86
CA HIS A 65 20.23 -0.60 3.22
C HIS A 65 21.26 0.31 2.55
N TYR A 66 22.55 0.02 2.71
CA TYR A 66 23.63 0.80 2.12
C TYR A 66 24.85 -0.10 1.83
N GLU A 67 25.92 0.49 1.29
CA GLU A 67 27.10 -0.25 0.82
C GLU A 67 26.72 -1.26 -0.29
N ASN A 68 26.15 -0.73 -1.38
CA ASN A 68 25.82 -1.51 -2.56
C ASN A 68 27.06 -1.84 -3.39
N LYS A 69 27.00 -2.94 -4.14
CA LYS A 69 28.07 -3.40 -5.04
C LYS A 69 28.30 -2.52 -6.30
N GLY A 70 27.57 -1.42 -6.44
CA GLY A 70 27.65 -0.54 -7.62
C GLY A 70 28.66 0.59 -7.44
N GLU A 71 29.00 1.27 -8.54
CA GLU A 71 29.98 2.38 -8.52
C GLU A 71 29.53 3.59 -7.70
N LYS A 72 28.22 3.86 -7.68
CA LYS A 72 27.64 4.96 -6.91
C LYS A 72 27.17 4.44 -5.56
N ALA A 73 27.48 5.17 -4.50
CA ALA A 73 26.92 4.94 -3.18
C ALA A 73 25.40 5.16 -3.22
N VAL A 74 24.62 4.14 -2.87
CA VAL A 74 23.16 4.21 -2.81
C VAL A 74 22.70 3.85 -1.41
N VAL A 75 21.73 4.62 -0.90
CA VAL A 75 20.97 4.27 0.30
C VAL A 75 19.56 3.88 -0.15
N LEU A 76 19.10 2.69 0.23
CA LEU A 76 17.75 2.21 -0.03
C LEU A 76 16.98 2.13 1.29
N LEU A 77 16.04 3.07 1.46
CA LEU A 77 15.08 3.04 2.55
C LEU A 77 13.92 2.11 2.16
N GLU A 78 13.63 1.13 3.01
CA GLU A 78 12.47 0.26 2.92
C GLU A 78 11.65 0.35 4.22
N ILE A 79 10.40 0.79 4.10
CA ILE A 79 9.41 0.85 5.18
C ILE A 79 8.28 -0.10 4.79
N ARG A 80 8.20 -1.22 5.50
CA ARG A 80 7.16 -2.25 5.26
C ARG A 80 5.88 -1.90 6.01
N SER A 81 4.80 -2.67 5.83
CA SER A 81 3.51 -2.44 6.50
C SER A 81 3.64 -2.22 8.02
N LYS A 82 4.37 -3.09 8.72
CA LYS A 82 4.65 -2.91 10.17
C LYS A 82 5.46 -1.63 10.47
N GLY A 83 6.39 -1.27 9.59
CA GLY A 83 7.16 -0.02 9.69
C GLY A 83 6.31 1.22 9.48
N CYS A 84 5.34 1.19 8.55
CA CYS A 84 4.36 2.26 8.37
C CYS A 84 3.55 2.48 9.65
N ARG A 85 3.05 1.39 10.25
CA ARG A 85 2.33 1.44 11.55
C ARG A 85 3.22 1.94 12.70
N TYR A 86 4.49 1.53 12.73
CA TYR A 86 5.47 2.01 13.72
C TYR A 86 5.68 3.51 13.62
N LEU A 87 5.84 4.06 12.40
CA LEU A 87 6.00 5.50 12.20
C LEU A 87 4.77 6.29 12.62
N GLU A 88 3.57 5.81 12.28
CA GLU A 88 2.32 6.48 12.67
C GLU A 88 2.09 6.53 14.19
N CYS A 89 2.77 5.67 14.95
CA CYS A 89 2.74 5.72 16.41
C CYS A 89 3.65 6.79 17.01
N GLN A 90 4.57 7.36 16.22
CA GLN A 90 5.50 8.39 16.67
C GLN A 90 4.78 9.74 16.81
N VAL A 91 5.09 10.48 17.88
CA VAL A 91 4.35 11.68 18.28
C VAL A 91 4.29 12.75 17.18
N ASN A 92 5.39 12.93 16.44
CA ASN A 92 5.50 13.99 15.43
C ASN A 92 5.29 13.50 14.00
N HIS A 93 4.90 12.24 13.80
CA HIS A 93 4.82 11.69 12.45
C HIS A 93 3.51 12.07 11.77
N GLN A 94 3.65 12.60 10.55
CA GLN A 94 2.57 12.76 9.59
C GLN A 94 3.11 12.41 8.20
N TRP A 95 2.37 11.61 7.44
CA TRP A 95 2.79 11.20 6.09
C TRP A 95 2.99 12.38 5.15
N THR A 96 2.10 13.38 5.20
CA THR A 96 2.21 14.61 4.41
C THR A 96 3.53 15.32 4.68
N GLN A 97 3.92 15.48 5.95
CA GLN A 97 5.18 16.09 6.34
C GLN A 97 6.39 15.23 5.98
N PHE A 98 6.30 13.90 6.14
CA PHE A 98 7.34 12.97 5.73
C PHE A 98 7.66 13.09 4.23
N PHE A 99 6.62 13.09 3.38
CA PHE A 99 6.82 13.23 1.94
C PHE A 99 7.17 14.65 1.51
N PHE A 100 6.70 15.68 2.21
CA PHE A 100 7.14 17.04 1.97
C PHE A 100 8.66 17.19 2.24
N LYS A 101 9.15 16.65 3.37
CA LYS A 101 10.60 16.55 3.64
C LYS A 101 11.31 15.78 2.53
N LEU A 102 10.77 14.64 2.11
CA LEU A 102 11.35 13.86 1.00
C LEU A 102 11.47 14.69 -0.29
N MET A 103 10.45 15.49 -0.65
CA MET A 103 10.50 16.35 -1.83
C MET A 103 11.61 17.41 -1.75
N LYS A 104 12.01 17.79 -0.54
CA LYS A 104 13.03 18.80 -0.24
C LYS A 104 14.40 18.23 0.11
N VAL A 105 14.58 16.92 0.05
CA VAL A 105 15.79 16.25 0.50
C VAL A 105 17.07 16.74 -0.20
N GLY A 106 17.03 17.00 -1.51
CA GLY A 106 18.19 17.48 -2.28
C GLY A 106 18.60 18.92 -1.97
N GLU A 107 17.73 19.71 -1.33
CA GLU A 107 18.04 21.07 -0.86
C GLU A 107 18.72 21.04 0.52
N ASN A 108 18.64 19.92 1.26
CA ASN A 108 18.99 19.84 2.67
C ASN A 108 20.14 18.87 2.98
N ILE A 109 20.35 17.84 2.16
CA ILE A 109 21.46 16.90 2.30
C ILE A 109 22.14 16.65 0.96
N SER A 110 23.42 16.26 0.99
CA SER A 110 24.19 16.00 -0.23
C SER A 110 23.76 14.68 -0.86
N ILE A 111 22.95 14.78 -1.91
CA ILE A 111 22.56 13.67 -2.77
C ILE A 111 22.53 14.11 -4.23
N LYS A 112 22.70 13.17 -5.15
CA LYS A 112 22.50 13.43 -6.58
C LYS A 112 21.03 13.40 -6.98
N SER A 113 20.30 12.41 -6.48
CA SER A 113 18.87 12.25 -6.74
C SER A 113 18.26 11.24 -5.77
N TYR A 114 16.93 11.30 -5.63
CA TYR A 114 16.16 10.24 -4.99
C TYR A 114 15.13 9.67 -5.98
N ASN A 115 14.68 8.45 -5.74
CA ASN A 115 13.66 7.79 -6.56
C ASN A 115 12.71 7.00 -5.66
N ILE A 116 11.40 7.28 -5.76
CA ILE A 116 10.38 6.47 -5.12
C ILE A 116 10.19 5.19 -5.95
N LYS A 117 10.73 4.08 -5.44
CA LYS A 117 10.72 2.78 -6.12
C LYS A 117 9.41 2.04 -5.93
N ARG A 118 8.75 2.23 -4.78
CA ARG A 118 7.44 1.63 -4.50
C ARG A 118 6.68 2.41 -3.43
N LEU A 119 5.39 2.55 -3.65
CA LEU A 119 4.41 3.01 -2.68
C LEU A 119 3.21 2.07 -2.75
N ASP A 120 2.80 1.49 -1.62
CA ASP A 120 1.56 0.73 -1.54
C ASP A 120 0.54 1.51 -0.70
N ILE A 121 -0.65 1.70 -1.25
CA ILE A 121 -1.81 2.23 -0.54
C ILE A 121 -2.78 1.08 -0.31
N ALA A 122 -3.13 0.80 0.94
CA ALA A 122 -4.10 -0.23 1.30
C ALA A 122 -5.45 0.37 1.69
N ILE A 123 -6.50 -0.30 1.26
CA ILE A 123 -7.90 0.01 1.49
C ILE A 123 -8.51 -1.19 2.22
N ASP A 124 -8.87 -1.00 3.48
CA ASP A 124 -9.46 -2.01 4.34
C ASP A 124 -10.99 -1.96 4.26
N GLY A 125 -11.61 -3.14 4.24
CA GLY A 125 -13.05 -3.31 4.22
C GLY A 125 -13.48 -4.29 5.30
N PHE A 126 -14.37 -3.83 6.19
CA PHE A 126 -14.80 -4.60 7.37
C PHE A 126 -16.20 -5.19 7.23
N THR A 127 -16.71 -5.26 6.00
CA THR A 127 -18.02 -5.81 5.68
C THR A 127 -17.90 -6.74 4.47
N SER A 128 -18.82 -7.70 4.33
CA SER A 128 -18.88 -8.55 3.13
C SER A 128 -19.31 -7.80 1.86
N ASP A 129 -19.74 -6.54 2.00
CA ASP A 129 -20.15 -5.66 0.91
C ASP A 129 -19.01 -4.89 0.25
N THR A 130 -17.78 -5.05 0.77
CA THR A 130 -16.56 -4.55 0.14
C THR A 130 -16.08 -5.41 -1.05
N LEU A 131 -14.90 -5.11 -1.57
CA LEU A 131 -14.20 -5.91 -2.56
C LEU A 131 -13.54 -7.14 -1.90
N THR A 132 -14.12 -8.33 -2.10
CA THR A 132 -13.64 -9.61 -1.56
C THR A 132 -13.14 -10.55 -2.66
N THR A 133 -12.24 -11.48 -2.34
CA THR A 133 -11.74 -12.49 -3.29
C THR A 133 -12.87 -13.32 -3.91
N LYS A 134 -13.81 -13.79 -3.09
CA LYS A 134 -15.02 -14.52 -3.55
C LYS A 134 -15.83 -13.71 -4.56
N ARG A 135 -16.01 -12.42 -4.30
CA ARG A 135 -16.76 -11.53 -5.20
C ARG A 135 -16.01 -11.30 -6.50
N VAL A 136 -14.71 -11.10 -6.44
CA VAL A 136 -13.84 -10.98 -7.61
C VAL A 136 -13.92 -12.26 -8.46
N GLN A 137 -13.75 -13.43 -7.85
CA GLN A 137 -13.81 -14.72 -8.56
C GLN A 137 -15.16 -14.93 -9.25
N ARG A 138 -16.26 -14.59 -8.57
CA ARG A 138 -17.61 -14.65 -9.16
C ARG A 138 -17.72 -13.80 -10.43
N TYR A 139 -17.24 -12.55 -10.38
CA TYR A 139 -17.30 -11.65 -11.53
C TYR A 139 -16.36 -12.07 -12.67
N LEU A 140 -15.19 -12.62 -12.35
CA LEU A 140 -14.28 -13.20 -13.35
C LEU A 140 -14.94 -14.38 -14.07
N ASN A 141 -15.55 -15.31 -13.33
CA ASN A 141 -16.24 -16.48 -13.90
C ASN A 141 -17.42 -16.07 -14.80
N GLN A 142 -18.11 -14.99 -14.46
CA GLN A 142 -19.20 -14.42 -15.26
C GLN A 142 -18.72 -13.54 -16.42
N ARG A 143 -17.41 -13.35 -16.60
CA ARG A 143 -16.81 -12.45 -17.60
C ARG A 143 -17.30 -11.00 -17.47
N LEU A 144 -17.59 -10.55 -16.24
CA LEU A 144 -18.08 -9.21 -15.92
C LEU A 144 -17.01 -8.25 -15.40
N VAL A 145 -15.74 -8.57 -15.63
CA VAL A 145 -14.61 -7.70 -15.27
C VAL A 145 -14.04 -7.06 -16.53
N THR A 146 -13.90 -5.74 -16.52
CA THR A 146 -13.08 -5.02 -17.51
C THR A 146 -11.90 -4.40 -16.79
N SER A 147 -10.70 -4.52 -17.37
CA SER A 147 -9.47 -4.11 -16.70
C SER A 147 -8.41 -3.66 -17.69
N ARG A 148 -7.48 -2.82 -17.23
CA ARG A 148 -6.23 -2.51 -17.94
C ARG A 148 -5.19 -3.62 -17.77
N PHE A 149 -5.36 -4.50 -16.78
CA PHE A 149 -4.53 -5.68 -16.59
C PHE A 149 -5.00 -6.79 -17.53
N ARG A 150 -4.05 -7.47 -18.18
CA ARG A 150 -4.37 -8.58 -19.10
C ARG A 150 -4.62 -9.91 -18.39
N THR A 151 -4.03 -10.09 -17.21
CA THR A 151 -4.12 -11.32 -16.43
C THR A 151 -4.26 -11.01 -14.95
N CYS A 152 -4.85 -11.95 -14.24
CA CYS A 152 -4.82 -12.00 -12.78
C CYS A 152 -4.29 -13.36 -12.32
N ARG A 153 -3.81 -13.44 -11.08
CA ARG A 153 -3.32 -14.66 -10.45
C ARG A 153 -3.98 -14.81 -9.09
N THR A 154 -4.68 -15.92 -8.91
CA THR A 154 -5.21 -16.33 -7.60
C THR A 154 -4.17 -17.16 -6.87
N ILE A 155 -3.95 -16.88 -5.58
CA ILE A 155 -3.13 -17.65 -4.66
C ILE A 155 -4.01 -17.98 -3.46
N GLN A 156 -4.21 -19.26 -3.22
CA GLN A 156 -4.87 -19.77 -2.04
C GLN A 156 -3.88 -20.62 -1.25
N GLU A 157 -3.78 -20.35 0.05
CA GLU A 157 -2.95 -21.10 0.98
C GLU A 157 -3.87 -21.95 1.87
N THR A 158 -3.58 -23.24 1.92
CA THR A 158 -4.37 -24.23 2.68
C THR A 158 -3.48 -24.93 3.68
N ARG A 159 -3.94 -25.03 4.93
CA ARG A 159 -3.25 -25.80 5.96
C ARG A 159 -3.43 -27.29 5.69
N ILE A 160 -2.34 -28.00 5.40
CA ILE A 160 -2.37 -29.43 5.06
C ILE A 160 -3.07 -30.28 6.13
N SER A 161 -2.82 -29.99 7.41
CA SER A 161 -3.31 -30.83 8.52
C SER A 161 -4.82 -30.75 8.75
N SER A 162 -5.48 -29.65 8.38
CA SER A 162 -6.92 -29.42 8.63
C SER A 162 -7.73 -29.13 7.37
N SER A 163 -7.06 -28.92 6.23
CA SER A 163 -7.66 -28.43 4.98
C SER A 163 -8.31 -27.04 5.09
N ASP A 164 -8.02 -26.28 6.15
CA ASP A 164 -8.50 -24.91 6.30
C ASP A 164 -7.78 -23.96 5.33
N ILE A 165 -8.54 -23.08 4.68
CA ILE A 165 -7.96 -21.97 3.91
C ILE A 165 -7.41 -20.94 4.91
N ILE A 166 -6.10 -20.68 4.84
CA ILE A 166 -5.37 -19.75 5.72
C ILE A 166 -4.85 -18.51 4.98
N GLY A 167 -5.06 -18.45 3.67
CA GLY A 167 -4.80 -17.27 2.85
C GLY A 167 -5.56 -17.35 1.54
N ASP A 168 -6.12 -16.22 1.10
CA ASP A 168 -6.81 -16.12 -0.19
C ASP A 168 -6.54 -14.74 -0.78
N SER A 169 -5.90 -14.71 -1.95
CA SER A 169 -5.41 -13.49 -2.59
C SER A 169 -5.55 -13.53 -4.11
N ILE A 170 -5.92 -12.41 -4.72
CA ILE A 170 -5.99 -12.23 -6.16
C ILE A 170 -5.14 -11.03 -6.56
N TYR A 171 -4.15 -11.28 -7.40
CA TYR A 171 -3.21 -10.29 -7.93
C TYR A 171 -3.63 -9.90 -9.34
N PHE A 172 -3.80 -8.62 -9.61
CA PHE A 172 -3.99 -8.04 -10.93
C PHE A 172 -2.75 -7.27 -11.37
N GLY A 173 -2.27 -7.56 -12.58
CA GLY A 173 -1.02 -6.99 -13.09
C GLY A 173 0.22 -7.75 -12.62
N LYS A 174 1.34 -7.51 -13.31
CA LYS A 174 2.62 -8.18 -12.99
C LYS A 174 3.24 -7.53 -11.76
N ARG A 175 4.00 -8.29 -10.98
CA ARG A 175 4.71 -7.73 -9.82
C ARG A 175 5.66 -6.58 -10.21
N ALA A 176 6.17 -6.53 -11.44
CA ALA A 176 7.09 -5.50 -11.90
C ALA A 176 6.42 -4.30 -12.60
N SER A 177 5.09 -4.29 -12.80
CA SER A 177 4.42 -3.15 -13.44
C SER A 177 4.35 -1.94 -12.51
N ASP A 178 4.15 -0.75 -13.11
CA ASP A 178 4.05 0.51 -12.35
C ASP A 178 2.78 0.60 -11.50
N ILE A 179 1.71 -0.09 -11.91
CA ILE A 179 0.52 -0.32 -11.10
C ILE A 179 0.26 -1.83 -11.04
N SER A 180 -0.06 -2.33 -9.85
CA SER A 180 -0.73 -3.62 -9.66
C SER A 180 -1.73 -3.52 -8.52
N VAL A 181 -2.77 -4.36 -8.53
CA VAL A 181 -3.79 -4.41 -7.48
C VAL A 181 -3.77 -5.78 -6.83
N VAL A 182 -3.85 -5.84 -5.51
CA VAL A 182 -3.99 -7.10 -4.77
C VAL A 182 -5.24 -7.03 -3.92
N VAL A 183 -6.13 -8.00 -4.07
CA VAL A 183 -7.33 -8.15 -3.24
C VAL A 183 -7.17 -9.42 -2.43
N TYR A 184 -7.31 -9.36 -1.11
CA TYR A 184 -7.15 -10.54 -0.28
C TYR A 184 -7.93 -10.50 1.03
N ASP A 185 -8.07 -11.66 1.63
CA ASP A 185 -8.67 -11.83 2.95
C ASP A 185 -7.62 -11.55 4.04
N LYS A 186 -7.67 -10.33 4.59
CA LYS A 186 -6.74 -9.86 5.64
C LYS A 186 -7.03 -10.52 6.98
N LYS A 187 -8.27 -10.97 7.21
CA LYS A 187 -8.65 -11.76 8.37
C LYS A 187 -7.85 -13.05 8.40
N LEU A 188 -7.76 -13.76 7.28
CA LEU A 188 -6.97 -14.99 7.18
C LEU A 188 -5.47 -14.72 7.41
N GLU A 189 -4.92 -13.66 6.81
CA GLU A 189 -3.50 -13.30 6.99
C GLU A 189 -3.15 -12.96 8.45
N THR A 190 -3.99 -12.16 9.12
CA THR A 190 -3.74 -11.67 10.48
C THR A 190 -4.25 -12.62 11.57
N LYS A 191 -5.01 -13.66 11.19
CA LYS A 191 -5.66 -14.61 12.10
C LYS A 191 -6.59 -13.94 13.11
N THR A 192 -7.20 -12.80 12.74
CA THR A 192 -8.23 -12.16 13.57
C THR A 192 -9.58 -12.86 13.43
N GLN A 193 -10.51 -12.58 14.34
CA GLN A 193 -11.90 -13.03 14.23
C GLN A 193 -12.77 -12.08 13.40
N ASP A 194 -12.37 -10.80 13.31
CA ASP A 194 -13.10 -9.74 12.62
C ASP A 194 -13.12 -9.95 11.10
N ILE A 195 -14.24 -9.61 10.44
CA ILE A 195 -14.30 -9.56 8.97
C ILE A 195 -13.33 -8.48 8.50
N TRP A 196 -12.37 -8.86 7.67
CA TRP A 196 -11.36 -7.94 7.18
C TRP A 196 -10.85 -8.36 5.80
N PHE A 197 -11.22 -7.59 4.78
CA PHE A 197 -10.69 -7.71 3.43
C PHE A 197 -9.83 -6.50 3.12
N ARG A 198 -8.78 -6.68 2.31
CA ARG A 198 -7.89 -5.59 1.92
C ARG A 198 -7.69 -5.54 0.42
N THR A 199 -7.70 -4.33 -0.11
CA THR A 199 -7.25 -4.00 -1.46
C THR A 199 -5.98 -3.16 -1.39
N GLU A 200 -4.87 -3.65 -1.92
CA GLU A 200 -3.61 -2.89 -2.06
C GLU A 200 -3.45 -2.38 -3.49
N LEU A 201 -3.27 -1.07 -3.64
CA LEU A 201 -2.75 -0.44 -4.85
C LEU A 201 -1.24 -0.30 -4.71
N ARG A 202 -0.49 -1.05 -5.52
CA ARG A 202 0.97 -0.99 -5.53
C ARG A 202 1.44 -0.15 -6.70
N LEU A 203 2.15 0.92 -6.39
CA LEU A 203 2.54 2.00 -7.30
C LEU A 203 4.06 2.05 -7.37
N ARG A 204 4.62 2.29 -8.56
CA ARG A 204 6.07 2.48 -8.76
C ARG A 204 6.36 3.67 -9.66
N HIS A 205 7.60 4.15 -9.58
CA HIS A 205 8.13 5.20 -10.45
C HIS A 205 7.18 6.41 -10.49
N ASP A 206 6.82 6.87 -11.69
CA ASP A 206 5.97 8.04 -11.90
C ASP A 206 4.60 7.95 -11.23
N TRP A 207 4.03 6.74 -11.11
CA TRP A 207 2.75 6.58 -10.42
C TRP A 207 2.86 6.82 -8.92
N ALA A 208 3.95 6.36 -8.31
CA ALA A 208 4.21 6.64 -6.90
C ALA A 208 4.48 8.13 -6.68
N ASN A 209 5.25 8.77 -7.57
CA ASN A 209 5.52 10.21 -7.54
C ASN A 209 4.21 11.02 -7.62
N ARG A 210 3.31 10.69 -8.55
CA ARG A 210 2.02 11.39 -8.71
C ARG A 210 1.14 11.27 -7.47
N VAL A 211 1.06 10.07 -6.89
CA VAL A 211 0.25 9.85 -5.68
C VAL A 211 0.82 10.61 -4.48
N ILE A 212 2.15 10.68 -4.35
CA ILE A 212 2.80 11.48 -3.31
C ILE A 212 2.58 12.98 -3.53
N ALA A 213 2.72 13.47 -4.76
CA ALA A 213 2.43 14.87 -5.08
C ALA A 213 0.97 15.23 -4.74
N THR A 214 0.01 14.39 -5.11
CA THR A 214 -1.40 14.59 -4.72
C THR A 214 -1.59 14.58 -3.20
N LEU A 215 -0.90 13.70 -2.46
CA LEU A 215 -0.98 13.69 -1.00
C LEU A 215 -0.45 14.99 -0.37
N VAL A 216 0.65 15.53 -0.90
CA VAL A 216 1.31 16.73 -0.34
C VAL A 216 0.60 18.01 -0.77
N GLU A 217 0.22 18.12 -2.04
CA GLU A 217 -0.29 19.37 -2.64
C GLU A 217 -1.81 19.48 -2.58
N ASN A 218 -2.53 18.36 -2.60
CA ASN A 218 -3.99 18.30 -2.72
C ASN A 218 -4.59 17.22 -1.80
N SER A 219 -4.22 17.25 -0.51
CA SER A 219 -4.55 16.19 0.47
C SER A 219 -6.06 15.92 0.60
N SER A 220 -6.91 16.93 0.42
CA SER A 220 -8.38 16.81 0.44
C SER A 220 -8.93 15.96 -0.72
N GLU A 221 -8.19 15.84 -1.83
CA GLU A 221 -8.58 15.04 -2.99
C GLU A 221 -7.93 13.66 -3.01
N PHE A 222 -7.05 13.35 -2.03
CA PHE A 222 -6.22 12.15 -2.03
C PHE A 222 -7.05 10.87 -2.17
N SER A 223 -8.07 10.69 -1.34
CA SER A 223 -8.90 9.48 -1.33
C SER A 223 -9.70 9.33 -2.63
N SER A 224 -10.21 10.44 -3.18
CA SER A 224 -10.88 10.48 -4.49
C SER A 224 -9.92 10.12 -5.63
N TYR A 225 -8.66 10.56 -5.55
CA TYR A 225 -7.61 10.19 -6.50
C TYR A 225 -7.29 8.70 -6.45
N ILE A 226 -7.12 8.13 -5.24
CA ILE A 226 -6.92 6.68 -5.03
C ILE A 226 -8.09 5.86 -5.60
N SER A 227 -9.33 6.25 -5.29
CA SER A 227 -10.55 5.62 -5.84
C SER A 227 -10.57 5.67 -7.36
N SER A 228 -10.19 6.81 -7.95
CA SER A 228 -10.11 7.00 -9.41
C SER A 228 -9.04 6.11 -10.06
N ILE A 229 -7.87 5.94 -9.43
CA ILE A 229 -6.83 5.01 -9.91
C ILE A 229 -7.38 3.58 -9.93
N LEU A 230 -8.05 3.14 -8.86
CA LEU A 230 -8.63 1.80 -8.78
C LEU A 230 -9.70 1.60 -9.87
N LYS A 231 -10.68 2.51 -9.96
CA LYS A 231 -11.76 2.50 -10.97
C LYS A 231 -11.23 2.47 -12.40
N ARG A 232 -10.15 3.19 -12.71
CA ARG A 232 -9.57 3.23 -14.05
C ARG A 232 -8.91 1.91 -14.43
N ASN A 233 -8.35 1.19 -13.47
CA ASN A 233 -7.56 -0.02 -13.72
C ASN A 233 -8.36 -1.31 -13.58
N LEU A 234 -9.40 -1.35 -12.74
CA LEU A 234 -10.22 -2.53 -12.47
C LEU A 234 -11.69 -2.13 -12.35
N GLN A 235 -12.56 -2.80 -13.09
CA GLN A 235 -13.99 -2.45 -13.18
C GLN A 235 -14.84 -3.71 -13.13
N PHE A 236 -15.78 -3.73 -12.20
CA PHE A 236 -16.80 -4.77 -12.07
C PHE A 236 -18.09 -4.25 -12.68
N ARG A 237 -18.60 -4.93 -13.71
CA ARG A 237 -19.70 -4.48 -14.56
C ARG A 237 -21.02 -5.13 -14.18
N SER A 238 -22.13 -4.41 -14.39
CA SER A 238 -23.46 -4.90 -14.02
C SER A 238 -23.79 -6.23 -14.71
N HIS A 239 -24.28 -7.18 -13.90
CA HIS A 239 -24.83 -8.45 -14.37
C HIS A 239 -26.27 -8.37 -14.86
N THR A 240 -27.02 -7.31 -14.51
CA THR A 240 -28.44 -7.17 -14.86
C THR A 240 -28.67 -6.47 -16.19
N GLU A 241 -27.63 -5.83 -16.76
CA GLU A 241 -27.74 -5.14 -18.04
C GLU A 241 -27.48 -6.05 -19.22
N ASN A 242 -28.25 -5.84 -20.30
CA ASN A 242 -28.28 -6.74 -21.45
C ASN A 242 -27.42 -6.29 -22.64
N TYR A 243 -26.47 -5.36 -22.45
CA TYR A 243 -25.50 -5.05 -23.50
C TYR A 243 -24.58 -6.25 -23.76
N SER A 244 -24.40 -6.60 -25.03
CA SER A 244 -23.49 -7.66 -25.48
C SER A 244 -22.02 -7.36 -25.14
N GLU A 245 -21.61 -6.09 -25.31
CA GLU A 245 -20.29 -5.61 -24.90
C GLU A 245 -20.27 -5.25 -23.42
N VAL A 246 -19.58 -6.05 -22.60
CA VAL A 246 -19.45 -5.86 -21.14
C VAL A 246 -18.93 -4.46 -20.76
N ARG A 247 -18.04 -3.88 -21.57
CA ARG A 247 -17.49 -2.51 -21.34
C ARG A 247 -18.52 -1.38 -21.43
N ARG A 248 -19.64 -1.61 -22.13
CA ARG A 248 -20.75 -0.64 -22.27
C ARG A 248 -21.72 -0.70 -21.11
N ARG A 249 -21.66 -1.77 -20.30
CA ARG A 249 -22.48 -1.89 -19.11
C ARG A 249 -22.02 -0.92 -18.04
N ASN A 250 -22.94 -0.44 -17.21
CA ASN A 250 -22.59 0.34 -16.03
C ASN A 250 -21.75 -0.47 -15.04
N LEU A 251 -21.14 0.22 -14.08
CA LEU A 251 -20.49 -0.47 -12.96
C LEU A 251 -21.54 -1.19 -12.13
N ALA A 252 -21.14 -2.29 -11.50
CA ALA A 252 -22.00 -2.95 -10.54
C ALA A 252 -22.23 -2.03 -9.33
N THR A 253 -23.47 -1.92 -8.87
CA THR A 253 -23.87 -0.98 -7.80
C THR A 253 -23.03 -1.14 -6.52
N TRP A 254 -22.66 -2.37 -6.14
CA TRP A 254 -21.80 -2.59 -4.98
C TRP A 254 -20.39 -2.00 -5.18
N TYR A 255 -19.88 -2.02 -6.41
CA TYR A 255 -18.56 -1.50 -6.73
C TYR A 255 -18.55 0.02 -6.77
N GLU A 256 -19.63 0.64 -7.26
CA GLU A 256 -19.83 2.09 -7.16
C GLU A 256 -19.86 2.54 -5.70
N ARG A 257 -20.64 1.85 -4.85
CA ARG A 257 -20.66 2.11 -3.40
C ARG A 257 -19.30 1.90 -2.75
N TYR A 258 -18.54 0.89 -3.17
CA TYR A 258 -17.19 0.67 -2.66
C TYR A 258 -16.23 1.81 -3.05
N LEU A 259 -16.30 2.29 -4.30
CA LEU A 259 -15.51 3.43 -4.76
C LEU A 259 -15.88 4.73 -4.06
N GLU A 260 -17.18 4.96 -3.83
CA GLU A 260 -17.68 6.11 -3.07
C GLU A 260 -17.26 6.04 -1.60
N TYR A 261 -17.33 4.85 -0.99
CA TYR A 261 -16.84 4.60 0.35
C TYR A 261 -15.37 5.00 0.48
N ILE A 262 -14.51 4.64 -0.49
CA ILE A 262 -13.10 5.06 -0.51
C ILE A 262 -12.97 6.58 -0.52
N CYS A 263 -13.75 7.29 -1.35
CA CYS A 263 -13.71 8.75 -1.43
C CYS A 263 -14.07 9.45 -0.11
N GLN A 264 -14.85 8.79 0.76
CA GLN A 264 -15.26 9.31 2.06
C GLN A 264 -14.23 9.05 3.18
N GLN A 265 -13.14 8.33 2.89
CA GLN A 265 -12.12 8.05 3.89
C GLN A 265 -11.07 9.14 3.93
N GLU A 266 -10.42 9.29 5.08
CA GLU A 266 -9.19 10.05 5.21
C GLU A 266 -8.00 9.08 5.28
N LEU A 267 -6.85 9.51 4.75
CA LEU A 267 -5.61 8.76 4.98
C LEU A 267 -5.32 8.76 6.48
N HIS A 268 -5.11 7.58 7.04
CA HIS A 268 -4.83 7.44 8.45
C HIS A 268 -3.60 8.25 8.88
N CYS A 269 -3.80 9.08 9.89
CA CYS A 269 -2.76 9.81 10.59
C CYS A 269 -2.97 9.61 12.11
N GLY A 270 -2.19 8.73 12.74
CA GLY A 270 -2.19 8.65 14.21
C GLY A 270 -1.91 7.28 14.81
N LYS A 271 -1.95 7.24 16.14
CA LYS A 271 -1.55 6.09 16.94
C LYS A 271 -2.60 4.98 16.86
N MET A 272 -2.35 3.95 16.06
CA MET A 272 -2.93 2.63 16.38
C MET A 272 -2.24 2.11 17.64
N LYS A 273 -3.00 1.81 18.70
CA LYS A 273 -2.46 1.04 19.82
C LYS A 273 -2.01 -0.31 19.23
N PHE A 274 -0.70 -0.56 19.23
CA PHE A 274 -0.18 -1.88 18.91
C PHE A 274 -0.88 -2.88 19.84
N LEU A 275 -1.76 -3.69 19.28
CA LEU A 275 -2.11 -4.95 19.92
C LEU A 275 -0.92 -5.84 19.66
N ALA A 276 -0.02 -5.90 20.65
CA ALA A 276 0.98 -6.95 20.72
C ALA A 276 0.23 -8.28 20.54
N SER A 277 0.55 -8.98 19.46
CA SER A 277 0.30 -10.40 19.31
C SER A 277 1.50 -11.14 19.85
#